data_AF-A0A6A6D6P4-F1
#
_entry.id   AF-A0A6A6D6P4-F1
#
_cell.length_a   1.000
_cell.length_b   1.000
_cell.length_c   1.000
_cell.angle_alpha   90.00
_cell.angle_beta   90.00
_cell.angle_gamma   90.00
#
_symmetry.space_group_name_H-M   'P 1'
#
loop_
_entity.id
_entity.type
_entity.pdbx_description
1 polymer ?
#
loop_
_entity_poly.entity_id
_entity_poly.type
_entity_poly.pdbx_seq_one_letter_code
_entity_poly.pdbx_strand_id
1 'polypeptide(L)'
;MPFDFSILCELLNELDRNRARKSSKTPNTLSSSNEIVVSWFNKHDRIIPREGPGAVAFLSCLFPERRADRVFNLQEKRLESIIKQAQGLGATRLKQLQNWRTRDGADFASCIKHLMSATDAGTRYGSSITLEELNETLDRVTATSSFLSIELRQRIEPKYVEPIRTHDVLSRIFRRLYSSEAKWMVCMILKDYSLVQILETLAIQTFHFLLPNVLGFQNSFEAAIRIISGTLI
;
A
#
# COMPACT_ATOMS: atom_id res chain seq x y z
N MET A 1 -1.89 -12.19 15.08
CA MET A 1 -1.52 -10.79 15.38
C MET A 1 -1.61 -10.00 14.09
N PRO A 2 -2.04 -8.73 14.13
CA PRO A 2 -2.10 -7.91 12.92
C PRO A 2 -0.68 -7.58 12.42
N PHE A 3 -0.50 -7.52 11.10
CA PHE A 3 0.80 -7.31 10.48
C PHE A 3 1.12 -5.81 10.37
N ASP A 4 2.24 -5.35 10.94
CA ASP A 4 2.59 -3.93 10.93
C ASP A 4 2.97 -3.43 9.52
N PHE A 5 2.39 -2.30 9.10
CA PHE A 5 2.63 -1.72 7.78
C PHE A 5 4.10 -1.30 7.58
N SER A 6 4.75 -0.86 8.66
CA SER A 6 6.17 -0.47 8.64
C SER A 6 7.06 -1.60 8.12
N ILE A 7 6.75 -2.85 8.48
CA ILE A 7 7.51 -4.04 8.06
C ILE A 7 7.41 -4.24 6.55
N LEU A 8 6.22 -4.11 5.96
CA LEU A 8 6.06 -4.14 4.49
C LEU A 8 6.80 -2.97 3.83
N CYS A 9 6.75 -1.79 4.44
CA CYS A 9 7.50 -0.63 3.95
C CYS A 9 9.01 -0.86 3.96
N GLU A 10 9.57 -1.69 4.85
CA GLU A 10 10.99 -2.06 4.81
C GLU A 10 11.36 -2.72 3.48
N LEU A 11 10.57 -3.69 3.01
CA LEU A 11 10.76 -4.35 1.71
C LEU A 11 10.74 -3.33 0.58
N LEU A 12 9.67 -2.53 0.53
CA LEU A 12 9.46 -1.57 -0.56
C LEU A 12 10.56 -0.51 -0.59
N ASN A 13 11.01 -0.01 0.57
CA ASN A 13 12.14 0.91 0.64
C ASN A 13 13.46 0.27 0.19
N GLU A 14 13.71 -1.01 0.52
CA GLU A 14 14.94 -1.68 0.10
C GLU A 14 14.98 -1.90 -1.41
N LEU A 15 13.85 -2.26 -2.02
CA LEU A 15 13.71 -2.35 -3.47
C LEU A 15 13.93 -0.99 -4.17
N ASP A 16 13.32 0.08 -3.63
CA ASP A 16 13.48 1.45 -4.14
C ASP A 16 14.95 1.92 -4.06
N ARG A 17 15.64 1.63 -2.94
CA ARG A 17 17.07 1.90 -2.78
C ARG A 17 17.93 1.09 -3.73
N ASN A 18 17.63 -0.20 -3.92
CA ASN A 18 18.36 -1.07 -4.84
C ASN A 18 18.25 -0.56 -6.28
N ARG A 19 17.05 -0.15 -6.71
CA ARG A 19 16.82 0.50 -8.01
C ARG A 19 17.66 1.77 -8.15
N ALA A 20 17.60 2.67 -7.17
CA ALA A 20 18.38 3.91 -7.21
C ALA A 20 19.89 3.64 -7.32
N ARG A 21 20.42 2.66 -6.58
CA ARG A 21 21.83 2.24 -6.65
C ARG A 21 22.20 1.67 -8.02
N LYS A 22 21.34 0.86 -8.64
CA LYS A 22 21.55 0.30 -9.98
C LYS A 22 21.57 1.38 -11.06
N SER A 23 20.83 2.46 -10.88
CA SER A 23 20.86 3.60 -11.81
C SER A 23 22.17 4.39 -11.73
N SER A 24 22.92 4.29 -10.62
CA SER A 24 24.14 5.09 -10.37
C SER A 24 25.44 4.28 -10.42
N LYS A 25 25.39 2.94 -10.47
CA LYS A 25 26.55 2.05 -10.42
C LYS A 25 26.49 0.95 -11.47
N THR A 26 27.60 0.25 -11.69
CA THR A 26 27.65 -0.94 -12.55
C THR A 26 26.74 -2.05 -11.99
N PRO A 27 25.83 -2.63 -12.81
CA PRO A 27 24.73 -3.48 -12.33
C PRO A 27 25.17 -4.82 -11.69
N ASN A 28 26.39 -5.30 -11.96
CA ASN A 28 26.86 -6.64 -11.59
C ASN A 28 27.17 -6.87 -10.10
N THR A 29 27.08 -5.85 -9.23
CA THR A 29 27.48 -5.97 -7.81
C THR A 29 26.30 -5.90 -6.83
N LEU A 30 25.08 -5.67 -7.33
CA LEU A 30 23.89 -5.47 -6.49
C LEU A 30 23.00 -6.70 -6.56
N SER A 31 22.48 -7.14 -5.40
CA SER A 31 21.48 -8.21 -5.33
C SER A 31 20.33 -7.95 -6.31
N SER A 32 19.86 -9.03 -6.93
CA SER A 32 18.67 -8.95 -7.77
C SER A 32 17.45 -8.54 -6.91
N SER A 33 16.47 -7.87 -7.50
CA SER A 33 15.22 -7.55 -6.78
C SER A 33 14.54 -8.81 -6.25
N ASN A 34 14.69 -9.92 -6.98
CA ASN A 34 14.17 -11.24 -6.60
C ASN A 34 14.83 -11.78 -5.33
N GLU A 35 16.16 -11.67 -5.19
CA GLU A 35 16.86 -12.05 -3.96
C GLU A 35 16.38 -11.24 -2.75
N ILE A 36 16.17 -9.93 -2.92
CA ILE A 36 15.67 -9.05 -1.86
C ILE A 36 14.29 -9.53 -1.40
N VAL A 37 13.39 -9.78 -2.35
CA VAL A 37 12.03 -10.27 -2.07
C VAL A 37 12.09 -11.59 -1.31
N VAL A 38 12.79 -12.60 -1.85
CA VAL A 38 12.86 -13.93 -1.23
C VAL A 38 13.52 -13.88 0.15
N SER A 39 14.62 -13.14 0.30
CA SER A 39 15.31 -12.98 1.58
C SER A 39 14.40 -12.32 2.62
N TRP A 40 13.65 -11.29 2.22
CA TRP A 40 12.70 -10.61 3.11
C TRP A 40 11.55 -11.53 3.51
N PHE A 41 10.96 -12.28 2.57
CA PHE A 41 9.92 -13.25 2.87
C PHE A 41 10.40 -14.31 3.86
N ASN A 42 11.60 -14.87 3.66
CA ASN A 42 12.20 -15.85 4.58
C ASN A 42 12.46 -15.25 5.97
N LYS A 43 12.94 -14.01 6.04
CA LYS A 43 13.20 -13.30 7.31
C LYS A 43 11.91 -13.08 8.10
N HIS A 44 10.80 -12.78 7.43
CA HIS A 44 9.53 -12.43 8.05
C HIS A 44 8.48 -13.57 8.01
N ASP A 45 8.86 -14.77 7.57
CA ASP A 45 7.95 -15.90 7.32
C ASP A 45 7.00 -16.20 8.48
N ARG A 46 7.52 -16.18 9.71
CA ARG A 46 6.76 -16.50 10.93
C ARG A 46 5.68 -15.47 11.28
N ILE A 47 5.80 -14.25 10.78
CA ILE A 47 4.87 -13.16 11.11
C ILE A 47 3.93 -12.82 9.94
N ILE A 48 4.26 -13.23 8.71
CA ILE A 48 3.41 -13.00 7.54
C ILE A 48 2.10 -13.79 7.72
N PRO A 49 0.93 -13.13 7.66
CA PRO A 49 -0.34 -13.83 7.81
C PRO A 49 -0.59 -14.71 6.57
N ARG A 50 -0.84 -16.01 6.80
CA ARG A 50 -1.06 -17.00 5.73
C ARG A 50 -2.52 -17.30 5.44
N GLU A 51 -3.41 -16.91 6.35
CA GLU A 51 -4.84 -17.23 6.28
C GLU A 51 -5.72 -16.02 6.63
N GLY A 52 -6.99 -16.13 6.27
CA GLY A 52 -8.03 -15.19 6.67
C GLY A 52 -7.83 -13.74 6.19
N PRO A 53 -8.46 -12.77 6.88
CA PRO A 53 -8.41 -11.36 6.47
C PRO A 53 -7.00 -10.75 6.46
N GLY A 54 -6.11 -11.23 7.33
CA GLY A 54 -4.72 -10.77 7.39
C GLY A 54 -3.94 -11.11 6.11
N ALA A 55 -4.09 -12.33 5.60
CA ALA A 55 -3.46 -12.74 4.34
C ALA A 55 -3.98 -11.94 3.15
N VAL A 56 -5.30 -11.71 3.10
CA VAL A 56 -5.92 -10.87 2.07
C VAL A 56 -5.40 -9.44 2.15
N ALA A 57 -5.31 -8.86 3.35
CA ALA A 57 -4.77 -7.52 3.56
C ALA A 57 -3.31 -7.43 3.12
N PHE A 58 -2.48 -8.42 3.49
CA PHE A 58 -1.09 -8.50 3.08
C PHE A 58 -0.93 -8.51 1.56
N LEU A 59 -1.59 -9.45 0.87
CA LEU A 59 -1.51 -9.57 -0.59
C LEU A 59 -2.09 -8.34 -1.31
N SER A 60 -3.18 -7.78 -0.78
CA SER A 60 -3.81 -6.58 -1.35
C SER A 60 -2.93 -5.33 -1.24
N CYS A 61 -2.09 -5.24 -0.20
CA CYS A 61 -1.13 -4.16 -0.02
C CYS A 61 0.17 -4.40 -0.80
N LEU A 62 0.56 -5.66 -1.00
CA LEU A 62 1.73 -6.02 -1.80
C LEU A 62 1.48 -5.86 -3.30
N PHE A 63 0.25 -6.15 -3.75
CA PHE A 63 -0.19 -6.10 -5.15
C PHE A 63 -1.49 -5.28 -5.31
N PRO A 64 -1.44 -3.95 -5.08
CA PRO A 64 -2.63 -3.09 -5.16
C PRO A 64 -3.32 -3.11 -6.54
N GLU A 65 -2.57 -3.40 -7.61
CA GLU A 65 -3.04 -3.56 -8.99
C GLU A 65 -4.02 -4.73 -9.16
N ARG A 66 -3.88 -5.80 -8.36
CA ARG A 66 -4.82 -6.95 -8.37
C ARG A 66 -6.17 -6.63 -7.72
N ARG A 67 -6.27 -5.53 -6.97
CA ARG A 67 -7.53 -5.06 -6.38
C ARG A 67 -8.30 -4.19 -7.35
N ALA A 68 -8.63 -4.72 -8.53
CA ALA A 68 -9.40 -4.01 -9.55
C ALA A 68 -10.77 -3.51 -9.04
N ASP A 69 -11.34 -4.23 -8.07
CA ASP A 69 -12.55 -3.88 -7.32
C ASP A 69 -12.43 -2.52 -6.60
N ARG A 70 -11.21 -2.07 -6.27
CA ARG A 70 -10.96 -0.79 -5.59
C ARG A 70 -10.84 0.38 -6.56
N VAL A 71 -11.95 1.06 -6.86
CA VAL A 71 -11.94 2.32 -7.63
C VAL A 71 -12.09 3.51 -6.69
N PHE A 72 -10.98 4.16 -6.35
CA PHE A 72 -10.96 5.25 -5.37
C PHE A 72 -11.47 6.60 -5.91
N ASN A 73 -11.43 6.82 -7.23
CA ASN A 73 -11.64 8.15 -7.86
C ASN A 73 -10.83 9.26 -7.15
N LEU A 74 -9.58 8.93 -6.80
CA LEU A 74 -8.62 9.83 -6.19
C LEU A 74 -7.49 10.07 -7.18
N GLN A 75 -7.18 11.33 -7.39
CA GLN A 75 -6.01 11.78 -8.15
C GLN A 75 -5.06 12.51 -7.21
N GLU A 76 -3.82 12.71 -7.66
CA GLU A 76 -2.76 13.37 -6.89
C GLU A 76 -3.20 14.71 -6.31
N LYS A 77 -3.96 15.52 -7.06
CA LYS A 77 -4.48 16.82 -6.57
C LYS A 77 -5.40 16.67 -5.34
N ARG A 78 -6.24 15.62 -5.32
CA ARG A 78 -7.13 15.35 -4.18
C ARG A 78 -6.34 14.79 -2.99
N LEU A 79 -5.36 13.92 -3.25
CA LEU A 79 -4.44 13.42 -2.24
C LEU A 79 -3.60 14.55 -1.63
N GLU A 80 -3.13 15.50 -2.44
CA GLU A 80 -2.41 16.69 -2.00
C GLU A 80 -3.23 17.49 -0.98
N SER A 81 -4.52 17.71 -1.24
CA SER A 81 -5.43 18.40 -0.32
C SER A 81 -5.62 17.64 0.99
N ILE A 82 -5.82 16.32 0.92
CA ILE A 82 -5.99 15.46 2.10
C ILE A 82 -4.73 15.48 2.96
N ILE A 83 -3.55 15.34 2.34
CA ILE A 83 -2.26 15.32 3.04
C ILE A 83 -1.92 16.69 3.60
N LYS A 84 -2.22 17.78 2.87
CA LYS A 84 -2.10 19.16 3.37
C LYS A 84 -2.84 19.33 4.68
N GLN A 85 -4.10 18.91 4.75
CA GLN A 85 -4.91 19.03 5.95
C GLN A 85 -4.46 18.04 7.05
N ALA A 86 -4.09 16.82 6.68
CA ALA A 86 -3.61 15.82 7.63
C ALA A 86 -2.33 16.25 8.34
N GLN A 87 -1.37 16.82 7.60
CA GLN A 87 -0.04 17.20 8.07
C GLN A 87 0.08 18.68 8.46
N GLY A 88 -1.03 19.44 8.45
CA GLY A 88 -1.03 20.87 8.81
C GLY A 88 -0.11 21.72 7.94
N LEU A 89 -0.03 21.43 6.63
CA LEU A 89 0.92 22.08 5.74
C LEU A 89 0.48 23.52 5.41
N GLY A 90 1.31 24.49 5.79
CA GLY A 90 1.17 25.89 5.36
C GLY A 90 1.45 26.08 3.86
N ALA A 91 1.16 27.28 3.36
CA ALA A 91 1.25 27.62 1.92
C ALA A 91 2.64 27.34 1.32
N THR A 92 3.72 27.63 2.05
CA THR A 92 5.10 27.41 1.58
C THR A 92 5.40 25.92 1.36
N ARG A 93 5.05 25.07 2.33
CA ARG A 93 5.25 23.61 2.24
C ARG A 93 4.37 22.98 1.17
N LEU A 94 3.15 23.51 0.99
CA LEU A 94 2.28 23.10 -0.11
C LEU A 94 2.88 23.44 -1.47
N LYS A 95 3.45 24.63 -1.64
CA LYS A 95 4.12 25.02 -2.88
C LYS A 95 5.32 24.12 -3.18
N GLN A 96 6.12 23.78 -2.15
CA GLN A 96 7.21 22.82 -2.28
C GLN A 96 6.73 21.44 -2.74
N LEU A 97 5.59 20.98 -2.22
CA LEU A 97 4.95 19.77 -2.71
C LEU A 97 4.61 19.94 -4.19
N GLN A 98 3.83 20.95 -4.58
CA GLN A 98 3.38 21.16 -5.95
C GLN A 98 4.49 21.29 -7.00
N ASN A 99 5.70 21.72 -6.61
CA ASN A 99 6.88 21.81 -7.48
C ASN A 99 7.34 20.45 -8.03
N TRP A 100 6.84 19.32 -7.51
CA TRP A 100 7.14 18.00 -8.07
C TRP A 100 6.72 17.89 -9.55
N ARG A 101 5.61 18.52 -9.93
CA ARG A 101 5.05 18.48 -11.30
C ARG A 101 5.96 19.09 -12.36
N THR A 102 6.85 19.99 -11.95
CA THR A 102 7.77 20.70 -12.84
C THR A 102 9.19 20.14 -12.80
N ARG A 103 9.43 19.09 -12.00
CA ARG A 103 10.74 18.43 -11.89
C ARG A 103 10.75 17.18 -12.75
N ASP A 104 11.63 17.16 -13.75
CA ASP A 104 11.80 15.99 -14.60
C ASP A 104 12.16 14.76 -13.78
N GLY A 105 11.41 13.67 -13.98
CA GLY A 105 11.64 12.37 -13.34
C GLY A 105 11.25 12.27 -11.86
N ALA A 106 10.65 13.29 -11.25
CA ALA A 106 10.15 13.23 -9.88
C ALA A 106 8.73 12.65 -9.83
N ASP A 107 8.51 11.63 -8.99
CA ASP A 107 7.18 11.07 -8.74
C ASP A 107 6.52 11.70 -7.51
N PHE A 108 5.19 11.82 -7.55
CA PHE A 108 4.40 12.41 -6.47
C PHE A 108 4.67 11.75 -5.11
N ALA A 109 4.77 10.42 -5.07
CA ALA A 109 4.94 9.67 -3.83
C ALA A 109 6.30 9.95 -3.15
N SER A 110 7.41 10.00 -3.92
CA SER A 110 8.71 10.40 -3.35
C SER A 110 8.74 11.86 -2.89
N CYS A 111 7.99 12.75 -3.55
CA CYS A 111 7.86 14.13 -3.07
C CYS A 111 7.09 14.22 -1.75
N ILE A 112 6.05 13.41 -1.55
CA ILE A 112 5.37 13.28 -0.26
C ILE A 112 6.33 12.77 0.82
N LYS A 113 7.13 11.74 0.52
CA LYS A 113 8.18 11.24 1.43
C LYS A 113 9.12 12.36 1.86
N HIS A 114 9.69 13.09 0.90
CA HIS A 114 10.64 14.15 1.22
C HIS A 114 9.98 15.26 2.05
N LEU A 115 8.74 15.63 1.74
CA LEU A 115 8.02 16.65 2.48
C LEU A 115 7.76 16.25 3.94
N MET A 116 7.42 14.98 4.18
CA MET A 116 7.07 14.47 5.50
C MET A 116 8.30 14.09 6.34
N SER A 117 9.46 13.85 5.72
CA SER A 117 10.67 13.39 6.43
C SER A 117 11.15 14.36 7.51
N ALA A 118 10.86 15.66 7.35
CA ALA A 118 11.16 16.68 8.37
C ALA A 118 10.46 16.44 9.72
N THR A 119 9.40 15.63 9.73
CA THR A 119 8.61 15.30 10.93
C THR A 119 8.83 13.88 11.45
N ASP A 120 9.69 13.09 10.81
CA ASP A 120 9.87 11.68 11.21
C ASP A 120 10.61 11.50 12.54
N ALA A 121 11.36 12.51 12.98
CA ALA A 121 12.01 12.48 14.30
C ALA A 121 11.02 12.69 15.46
N GLY A 122 9.79 13.13 15.18
CA GLY A 122 8.75 13.33 16.19
C GLY A 122 7.92 12.06 16.40
N THR A 123 7.39 11.91 17.62
CA THR A 123 6.41 10.86 17.93
C THR A 123 5.14 11.07 17.12
N ARG A 124 4.72 10.05 16.36
CA ARG A 124 3.43 10.06 15.67
C ARG A 124 2.29 9.85 16.66
N TYR A 125 1.16 10.48 16.42
CA TYR A 125 -0.04 10.25 17.22
C TYR A 125 -0.60 8.85 16.96
N GLY A 126 -1.05 8.15 18.00
CA GLY A 126 -1.69 6.84 17.87
C GLY A 126 -0.74 5.64 17.75
N SER A 127 -1.31 4.45 17.61
CA SER A 127 -0.56 3.20 17.40
C SER A 127 -0.02 3.11 15.97
N SER A 128 0.96 2.22 15.74
CA SER A 128 1.37 1.86 14.38
C SER A 128 0.18 1.36 13.57
N ILE A 129 0.25 1.59 12.26
CA ILE A 129 -0.79 1.17 11.31
C ILE A 129 -0.52 -0.26 10.93
N THR A 130 -1.55 -1.12 10.99
CA THR A 130 -1.44 -2.50 10.51
C THR A 130 -1.96 -2.60 9.07
N LEU A 131 -1.57 -3.64 8.35
CA LEU A 131 -2.05 -3.88 6.99
C LEU A 131 -3.56 -4.15 6.98
N GLU A 132 -4.11 -4.79 8.00
CA GLU A 132 -5.54 -5.01 8.12
C GLU A 132 -6.30 -3.69 8.28
N GLU A 133 -5.84 -2.81 9.17
CA GLU A 133 -6.41 -1.47 9.36
C GLU A 133 -6.33 -0.65 8.06
N LEU A 134 -5.17 -0.68 7.39
CA LEU A 134 -4.96 0.02 6.13
C LEU A 134 -5.88 -0.54 5.03
N ASN A 135 -5.94 -1.86 4.90
CA ASN A 135 -6.75 -2.56 3.93
C ASN A 135 -8.25 -2.25 4.11
N GLU A 136 -8.73 -2.29 5.35
CA GLU A 136 -10.10 -1.90 5.69
C GLU A 136 -10.36 -0.42 5.39
N THR A 137 -9.42 0.46 5.71
CA THR A 137 -9.50 1.90 5.38
C THR A 137 -9.64 2.10 3.87
N LEU A 138 -8.87 1.38 3.06
CA LEU A 138 -8.98 1.47 1.61
C LEU A 138 -10.34 0.96 1.11
N ASP A 139 -10.87 -0.14 1.68
CA ASP A 139 -12.23 -0.60 1.37
C ASP A 139 -13.30 0.43 1.80
N ARG A 140 -13.11 1.14 2.91
CA ARG A 140 -13.99 2.25 3.31
C ARG A 140 -13.96 3.41 2.33
N VAL A 141 -12.79 3.71 1.77
CA VAL A 141 -12.66 4.79 0.78
C VAL A 141 -13.35 4.41 -0.52
N THR A 142 -13.23 3.18 -0.98
CA THR A 142 -13.94 2.74 -2.20
C THR A 142 -15.45 2.83 -2.00
N ALA A 143 -15.95 2.55 -0.80
CA ALA A 143 -17.36 2.71 -0.41
C ALA A 143 -17.97 4.10 -0.64
N THR A 144 -17.13 5.12 -0.81
CA THR A 144 -17.55 6.50 -1.08
C THR A 144 -17.55 6.84 -2.57
N SER A 145 -17.07 5.92 -3.42
CA SER A 145 -16.98 6.09 -4.87
C SER A 145 -18.33 5.82 -5.54
N SER A 146 -18.69 6.64 -6.52
CA SER A 146 -19.88 6.43 -7.36
C SER A 146 -19.76 5.19 -8.26
N PHE A 147 -18.56 4.63 -8.41
CA PHE A 147 -18.25 3.50 -9.30
C PHE A 147 -18.10 2.17 -8.57
N LEU A 148 -18.61 2.07 -7.35
CA LEU A 148 -18.64 0.82 -6.60
C LEU A 148 -19.37 -0.28 -7.36
N SER A 149 -18.76 -1.47 -7.41
CA SER A 149 -19.49 -2.66 -7.82
C SER A 149 -20.59 -2.99 -6.81
N ILE A 150 -21.65 -3.64 -7.27
CA ILE A 150 -22.81 -4.02 -6.45
C ILE A 150 -22.36 -4.98 -5.33
N GLU A 151 -21.41 -5.88 -5.62
CA GLU A 151 -20.89 -6.87 -4.67
C GLU A 151 -20.11 -6.22 -3.53
N LEU A 152 -19.27 -5.23 -3.85
CA LEU A 152 -18.56 -4.45 -2.83
C LEU A 152 -19.52 -3.61 -2.00
N ARG A 153 -20.51 -2.98 -2.65
CA ARG A 153 -21.55 -2.18 -1.96
C ARG A 153 -22.28 -3.02 -0.92
N GLN A 154 -22.76 -4.21 -1.29
CA GLN A 154 -23.45 -5.14 -0.37
C GLN A 154 -22.58 -5.61 0.80
N ARG A 155 -21.25 -5.72 0.59
CA ARG A 155 -20.31 -6.10 1.65
C ARG A 155 -19.97 -4.97 2.60
N ILE A 156 -20.05 -3.73 2.13
CA ILE A 156 -19.57 -2.55 2.85
C ILE A 156 -20.70 -1.78 3.53
N GLU A 157 -21.84 -1.55 2.86
CA GLU A 157 -22.98 -0.82 3.42
C GLU A 157 -23.43 -1.31 4.81
N PRO A 158 -23.56 -2.62 5.10
CA PRO A 158 -23.97 -3.08 6.43
C PRO A 158 -22.90 -2.90 7.51
N LYS A 159 -21.64 -2.62 7.14
CA LYS A 159 -20.53 -2.48 8.10
C LYS A 159 -20.40 -1.07 8.68
N TYR A 160 -20.98 -0.05 8.05
CA TYR A 160 -20.77 1.34 8.43
C TYR A 160 -22.09 2.09 8.58
N VAL A 161 -22.37 2.55 9.80
CA VAL A 161 -23.63 3.17 10.21
C VAL A 161 -23.76 4.64 9.74
N GLU A 162 -22.65 5.33 9.50
CA GLU A 162 -22.61 6.77 9.19
C GLU A 162 -22.03 7.06 7.79
N PRO A 163 -22.46 8.15 7.12
CA PRO A 163 -21.92 8.53 5.81
C PRO A 163 -20.42 8.83 5.90
N ILE A 164 -19.63 7.98 5.25
CA ILE A 164 -18.18 8.06 5.25
C ILE A 164 -17.73 9.18 4.32
N ARG A 165 -16.91 10.10 4.83
CA ARG A 165 -16.17 11.06 3.99
C ARG A 165 -14.77 10.53 3.74
N THR A 166 -14.44 10.26 2.47
CA THR A 166 -13.11 9.83 2.01
C THR A 166 -11.98 10.62 2.67
N HIS A 167 -12.19 11.94 2.74
CA HIS A 167 -11.23 12.90 3.26
C HIS A 167 -10.89 12.58 4.73
N ASP A 168 -11.89 12.38 5.58
CA ASP A 168 -11.69 12.21 7.01
C ASP A 168 -11.02 10.88 7.34
N VAL A 169 -11.39 9.82 6.62
CA VAL A 169 -10.80 8.49 6.76
C VAL A 169 -9.31 8.51 6.40
N LEU A 170 -8.98 9.05 5.23
CA LEU A 170 -7.58 9.12 4.78
C LEU A 170 -6.75 10.08 5.64
N SER A 171 -7.29 11.24 6.03
CA SER A 171 -6.58 12.19 6.89
C SER A 171 -6.21 11.58 8.25
N ARG A 172 -7.06 10.72 8.82
CA ARG A 172 -6.76 10.01 10.09
C ARG A 172 -5.56 9.08 9.95
N ILE A 173 -5.47 8.32 8.85
CA ILE A 173 -4.33 7.44 8.59
C ILE A 173 -3.08 8.27 8.32
N PHE A 174 -3.14 9.25 7.40
CA PHE A 174 -1.99 10.06 7.05
C PHE A 174 -1.36 10.79 8.24
N ARG A 175 -2.13 11.17 9.26
CA ARG A 175 -1.61 11.77 10.51
C ARG A 175 -0.68 10.85 11.31
N ARG A 176 -0.86 9.54 11.19
CA ARG A 176 -0.14 8.51 11.96
C ARG A 176 1.10 8.00 11.24
N LEU A 177 1.15 8.18 9.92
CA LEU A 177 2.23 7.64 9.09
C LEU A 177 3.52 8.44 9.18
N TYR A 178 4.64 7.71 9.18
CA TYR A 178 5.95 8.25 8.85
C TYR A 178 6.06 8.52 7.34
N SER A 179 7.09 9.27 6.93
CA SER A 179 7.25 9.67 5.53
C SER A 179 7.40 8.49 4.57
N SER A 180 8.07 7.43 4.99
CA SER A 180 8.27 6.20 4.22
C SER A 180 6.96 5.47 4.00
N GLU A 181 6.13 5.37 5.03
CA GLU A 181 4.83 4.71 4.97
C GLU A 181 3.84 5.53 4.12
N ALA A 182 3.87 6.85 4.27
CA ALA A 182 3.03 7.76 3.48
C ALA A 182 3.33 7.66 1.98
N LYS A 183 4.61 7.50 1.58
CA LYS A 183 4.99 7.19 0.20
C LYS A 183 4.25 5.98 -0.31
N TRP A 184 4.36 4.85 0.40
CA TRP A 184 3.79 3.59 -0.06
C TRP A 184 2.27 3.58 -0.02
N MET A 185 1.65 4.26 0.96
CA MET A 185 0.21 4.45 0.96
C MET A 185 -0.27 5.23 -0.27
N VAL A 186 0.45 6.28 -0.68
CA VAL A 186 0.14 7.02 -1.92
C VAL A 186 0.26 6.10 -3.14
N CYS A 187 1.34 5.32 -3.24
CA CYS A 187 1.51 4.32 -4.29
C CYS A 187 0.36 3.30 -4.33
N MET A 188 -0.12 2.82 -3.17
CA MET A 188 -1.26 1.88 -3.10
C MET A 188 -2.56 2.51 -3.61
N ILE A 189 -2.84 3.76 -3.22
CA ILE A 189 -4.07 4.46 -3.64
C ILE A 189 -4.03 4.74 -5.15
N LEU A 190 -2.87 5.16 -5.67
CA LEU A 190 -2.69 5.41 -7.09
C LEU A 190 -2.50 4.12 -7.90
N LYS A 191 -2.35 2.97 -7.22
CA LYS A 191 -2.00 1.67 -7.81
C LYS A 191 -0.76 1.73 -8.70
N ASP A 192 0.21 2.55 -8.29
CA ASP A 192 1.46 2.74 -9.01
C ASP A 192 2.65 2.29 -8.17
N TYR A 193 3.08 1.06 -8.44
CA TYR A 193 4.26 0.42 -7.86
C TYR A 193 5.43 0.39 -8.86
N SER A 194 5.40 1.20 -9.92
CA SER A 194 6.41 1.18 -11.00
C SER A 194 7.86 1.34 -10.51
N LEU A 195 8.08 2.00 -9.38
CA LEU A 195 9.39 2.16 -8.74
C LEU A 195 9.94 0.88 -8.11
N VAL A 196 9.07 -0.06 -7.74
CA VAL A 196 9.40 -1.31 -7.05
C VAL A 196 8.84 -2.48 -7.84
N GLN A 197 9.62 -2.94 -8.82
CA GLN A 197 9.28 -4.10 -9.63
C GLN A 197 9.43 -5.38 -8.80
N ILE A 198 8.36 -5.74 -8.10
CA ILE A 198 8.23 -7.04 -7.44
C ILE A 198 7.74 -8.03 -8.49
N LEU A 199 8.53 -9.08 -8.74
CA LEU A 199 8.08 -10.16 -9.62
C LEU A 199 6.94 -10.91 -8.95
N GLU A 200 5.72 -10.64 -9.42
CA GLU A 200 4.49 -11.12 -8.81
C GLU A 200 4.46 -12.65 -8.67
N THR A 201 4.79 -13.38 -9.73
CA THR A 201 4.80 -14.85 -9.72
C THR A 201 5.71 -15.40 -8.63
N LEU A 202 6.90 -14.82 -8.46
CA LEU A 202 7.86 -15.21 -7.44
C LEU A 202 7.31 -14.92 -6.03
N ALA A 203 6.82 -13.72 -5.79
CA ALA A 203 6.33 -13.33 -4.46
C ALA A 203 5.04 -14.09 -4.08
N ILE A 204 4.12 -14.34 -5.01
CA ILE A 204 2.92 -15.16 -4.78
C ILE A 204 3.32 -16.63 -4.50
N GLN A 205 4.25 -17.21 -5.28
CA GLN A 205 4.76 -18.56 -5.04
C GLN A 205 5.47 -18.67 -3.68
N THR A 206 6.26 -17.67 -3.31
CA THR A 206 6.95 -17.59 -2.01
C THR A 206 5.96 -17.39 -0.87
N PHE A 207 4.83 -16.73 -1.14
CA PHE A 207 3.77 -16.58 -0.15
C PHE A 207 3.07 -17.92 0.14
N HIS A 208 2.67 -18.65 -0.91
CA HIS A 208 2.08 -19.97 -0.77
C HIS A 208 2.17 -20.74 -2.10
N PHE A 209 2.66 -21.99 -2.05
CA PHE A 209 2.99 -22.75 -3.25
C PHE A 209 1.80 -23.03 -4.20
N LEU A 210 0.57 -23.14 -3.68
CA LEU A 210 -0.65 -23.31 -4.51
C LEU A 210 -1.26 -21.99 -4.99
N LEU A 211 -0.88 -20.86 -4.41
CA LEU A 211 -1.59 -19.60 -4.64
C LEU A 211 -1.53 -19.12 -6.10
N PRO A 212 -0.42 -19.28 -6.86
CA PRO A 212 -0.43 -18.95 -8.29
C PRO A 212 -1.47 -19.73 -9.09
N ASN A 213 -1.61 -21.03 -8.82
CA ASN A 213 -2.58 -21.88 -9.51
C ASN A 213 -4.02 -21.50 -9.15
N VAL A 214 -4.29 -21.28 -7.87
CA VAL A 214 -5.62 -20.88 -7.40
C VAL A 214 -5.99 -19.51 -7.96
N LEU A 215 -5.06 -18.55 -7.99
CA LEU A 215 -5.31 -17.22 -8.56
C LEU A 215 -5.49 -17.25 -10.08
N GLY A 216 -4.88 -18.21 -10.78
CA GLY A 216 -5.14 -18.44 -12.20
C GLY A 216 -6.58 -18.84 -12.50
N PHE A 217 -7.26 -19.49 -11.54
CA PHE A 217 -8.67 -19.85 -11.64
C PHE A 217 -9.61 -18.82 -10.98
N GLN A 218 -9.18 -18.22 -9.87
CA GLN A 218 -9.94 -17.24 -9.09
C GLN A 218 -9.17 -15.92 -9.06
N ASN A 219 -9.60 -14.94 -9.85
CA ASN A 219 -8.96 -13.62 -9.91
C ASN A 219 -9.30 -12.73 -8.70
N SER A 220 -9.29 -13.29 -7.49
CA SER A 220 -9.58 -12.61 -6.22
C SER A 220 -8.75 -13.22 -5.10
N PHE A 221 -7.98 -12.38 -4.40
CA PHE A 221 -7.21 -12.81 -3.23
C PHE A 221 -8.11 -13.42 -2.15
N GLU A 222 -9.31 -12.89 -1.96
CA GLU A 222 -10.22 -13.41 -0.94
C GLU A 222 -10.74 -14.80 -1.27
N ALA A 223 -11.16 -15.01 -2.52
CA ALA A 223 -11.58 -16.33 -2.97
C ALA A 223 -10.42 -17.33 -2.91
N ALA A 224 -9.22 -16.92 -3.33
CA ALA A 224 -8.05 -17.78 -3.35
C ALA A 224 -7.57 -18.18 -1.95
N ILE A 225 -7.48 -17.23 -1.02
CA ILE A 225 -7.12 -17.51 0.38
C ILE A 225 -8.16 -18.43 1.03
N ARG A 226 -9.46 -18.20 0.79
CA ARG A 226 -10.52 -19.08 1.31
C ARG A 226 -10.37 -20.53 0.84
N ILE A 227 -10.04 -20.75 -0.42
CA ILE A 227 -9.81 -22.09 -0.99
C ILE A 227 -8.59 -22.75 -0.34
N ILE A 228 -7.49 -22.00 -0.20
CA ILE A 228 -6.23 -22.53 0.34
C ILE A 228 -6.35 -22.87 1.83
N SER A 229 -7.09 -22.05 2.60
CA SER A 229 -7.35 -22.30 4.03
C SER A 229 -8.33 -23.45 4.28
N GLY A 230 -8.82 -24.14 3.25
CA GLY A 230 -9.77 -25.26 3.40
C GLY A 230 -11.11 -24.85 4.00
N THR A 231 -11.43 -23.55 4.05
CA THR A 231 -12.68 -23.03 4.59
C THR A 231 -13.76 -23.12 3.48
N LEU A 232 -14.22 -24.34 3.22
CA LEU A 232 -15.37 -24.61 2.36
C LEU A 232 -16.67 -24.38 3.15
N ILE A 233 -17.72 -23.97 2.41
CA ILE A 233 -19.09 -23.73 2.87
C ILE A 233 -19.66 -24.97 3.56
#